data_AF-A0A970Z088-F1
#
_entry.id   AF-A0A970Z088-F1
#
_cell.length_a   1.000
_cell.length_b   1.000
_cell.length_c   1.000
_cell.angle_alpha   90.00
_cell.angle_beta   90.00
_cell.angle_gamma   90.00
#
_symmetry.space_group_name_H-M   'P 1'
#
loop_
_entity.id
_entity.type
_entity.pdbx_description
1 polymer ?
#
loop_
_entity_poly.entity_id
_entity_poly.type
_entity_poly.pdbx_seq_one_letter_code
_entity_poly.pdbx_strand_id
1 'polypeptide(L)'
;MPSLICGFSAGVLLVVPFLNNSMCCLIVPAAAIFSLFLFKKGNRLERKITAKEGMLLGLFTGLFAALFASMFDIFITFISHTNQLVQTLPEIEEAFSDFSESHLFKQALTMMGEMAVDIQNTGFSPFYALTVIVNNFTFYVILGFFAGLAGINLVNRNNSSKISDNQL
;
A
#
# COMPACT_ATOMS: atom_id res chain seq x y z
N MET A 1 15.80 5.71 10.49
CA MET A 1 14.43 5.17 10.50
C MET A 1 14.17 4.39 9.20
N PRO A 2 14.46 3.08 9.18
CA PRO A 2 14.25 2.24 7.99
C PRO A 2 12.79 2.18 7.52
N SER A 3 11.85 2.22 8.45
CA SER A 3 10.41 2.20 8.18
C SER A 3 9.93 3.38 7.32
N LEU A 4 10.50 4.57 7.52
CA LEU A 4 10.15 5.76 6.75
C LEU A 4 10.66 5.66 5.31
N ILE A 5 11.91 5.23 5.11
CA ILE A 5 12.51 5.09 3.78
C ILE A 5 11.81 3.97 2.99
N CYS A 6 11.58 2.82 3.64
CA CYS A 6 10.87 1.71 3.01
C CYS A 6 9.42 2.08 2.70
N GLY A 7 8.72 2.75 3.62
CA GLY A 7 7.36 3.23 3.41
C GLY A 7 7.25 4.25 2.28
N PHE A 8 8.19 5.19 2.17
CA PHE A 8 8.25 6.13 1.05
C PHE A 8 8.48 5.41 -0.28
N SER A 9 9.48 4.53 -0.35
CA SER A 9 9.77 3.78 -1.58
C SER A 9 8.58 2.92 -2.02
N ALA A 10 7.92 2.24 -1.08
CA ALA A 10 6.71 1.48 -1.35
C ALA A 10 5.59 2.39 -1.86
N GLY A 11 5.35 3.53 -1.19
CA GLY A 11 4.34 4.49 -1.61
C GLY A 11 4.53 5.01 -3.03
N VAL A 12 5.77 5.32 -3.42
CA VAL A 12 6.09 5.76 -4.79
C VAL A 12 5.89 4.63 -5.81
N LEU A 13 6.33 3.41 -5.50
CA LEU A 13 6.18 2.26 -6.40
C LEU A 13 4.70 1.85 -6.62
N LEU A 14 3.85 2.06 -5.61
CA LEU A 14 2.41 1.77 -5.63
C LEU A 14 1.56 2.79 -6.40
N VAL A 15 2.17 3.86 -6.90
CA VAL A 15 1.45 4.89 -7.65
C VAL A 15 1.74 4.74 -9.15
N VAL A 16 2.81 4.01 -9.51
CA VAL A 16 3.14 3.75 -10.91
C VAL A 16 2.13 2.72 -11.47
N PRO A 17 1.29 3.10 -12.46
CA PRO A 17 0.18 2.27 -12.95
C PRO A 17 0.63 0.91 -13.51
N PHE A 18 1.91 0.76 -13.86
CA PHE A 18 2.49 -0.49 -14.37
C PHE A 18 2.53 -1.64 -13.36
N LEU A 19 2.42 -1.36 -12.05
CA LEU A 19 2.58 -2.38 -10.99
C LEU A 19 1.31 -2.58 -10.12
N ASN A 20 0.28 -1.74 -10.29
CA ASN A 20 -0.75 -1.57 -9.27
C ASN A 20 -1.75 -2.72 -9.11
N ASN A 21 -2.14 -3.41 -10.19
CA ASN A 21 -3.26 -4.35 -10.10
C ASN A 21 -2.95 -5.68 -9.37
N SER A 22 -1.68 -6.00 -9.10
CA SER A 22 -1.34 -7.25 -8.40
C SER A 22 -0.17 -7.16 -7.43
N MET A 23 0.66 -6.11 -7.54
CA MET A 23 1.85 -5.99 -6.69
C MET A 23 1.58 -5.23 -5.39
N CYS A 24 0.44 -4.54 -5.23
CA CYS A 24 0.19 -3.73 -4.04
C CYS A 24 0.19 -4.56 -2.73
N CYS A 25 -0.38 -5.76 -2.80
CA CYS A 25 -0.40 -6.73 -1.71
C CYS A 25 0.96 -7.40 -1.46
N LEU A 26 1.94 -7.28 -2.36
CA LEU A 26 3.26 -7.89 -2.25
C LEU A 26 4.35 -6.87 -1.89
N ILE A 27 4.27 -5.66 -2.47
CA ILE A 27 5.20 -4.56 -2.26
C ILE A 27 5.18 -4.11 -0.80
N VAL A 28 4.00 -3.93 -0.21
CA VAL A 28 3.88 -3.47 1.18
C VAL A 28 4.47 -4.49 2.17
N PRO A 29 4.16 -5.80 2.06
CA PRO A 29 4.82 -6.81 2.88
C PRO A 29 6.33 -6.91 2.65
N ALA A 30 6.79 -6.87 1.40
CA ALA A 30 8.21 -6.90 1.08
C ALA A 30 8.96 -5.71 1.72
N ALA A 31 8.39 -4.51 1.63
CA ALA A 31 8.94 -3.31 2.25
C ALA A 31 8.98 -3.41 3.79
N ALA A 32 7.96 -3.98 4.42
CA ALA A 32 7.92 -4.21 5.87
C ALA A 32 9.00 -5.20 6.32
N ILE A 33 9.18 -6.31 5.59
CA ILE A 33 10.23 -7.31 5.86
C ILE A 33 11.63 -6.69 5.66
N PHE A 34 11.81 -5.90 4.59
CA PHE A 34 13.07 -5.23 4.30
C PHE A 34 13.43 -4.18 5.35
N SER A 35 12.44 -3.44 5.85
CA SER A 35 12.57 -2.50 6.97
C SER A 35 13.12 -3.20 8.23
N LEU A 36 12.60 -4.39 8.56
CA LEU A 36 13.10 -5.20 9.68
C LEU A 36 14.54 -5.67 9.48
N PHE A 37 14.87 -6.10 8.25
CA PHE A 37 16.22 -6.50 7.91
C PHE A 37 17.22 -5.34 8.07
N LEU A 38 16.88 -4.15 7.57
CA LEU A 38 17.71 -2.96 7.73
C LEU A 38 17.83 -2.53 9.20
N PHE A 39 16.74 -2.61 9.96
CA PHE A 39 16.74 -2.27 11.38
C PHE A 39 17.70 -3.16 12.17
N LYS A 40 17.71 -4.47 11.89
CA LYS A 40 18.66 -5.41 12.49
C LYS A 40 20.11 -5.13 12.07
N LYS A 41 20.34 -4.94 10.77
CA LYS A 41 21.67 -4.69 10.21
C LYS A 41 22.28 -3.37 10.70
N GLY A 42 21.47 -2.31 10.77
CA GLY A 42 21.91 -0.97 11.17
C GLY A 42 22.23 -0.86 12.66
N ASN A 43 21.46 -1.52 13.53
CA ASN A 43 21.71 -1.49 14.97
C ASN A 43 22.70 -2.57 15.46
N ARG A 44 23.24 -3.41 14.56
CA ARG A 44 24.11 -4.56 14.91
C ARG A 44 23.54 -5.41 16.05
N LEU A 45 22.22 -5.58 16.07
CA LEU A 45 21.54 -6.31 17.15
C LEU A 45 21.86 -7.81 16.99
N GLU A 46 22.65 -8.33 17.92
CA GLU A 46 22.84 -9.78 18.09
C GLU A 46 21.57 -10.44 18.65
N ARG A 47 20.71 -9.65 19.31
CA ARG A 47 19.45 -10.08 19.90
C ARG A 47 18.38 -10.32 18.82
N LYS A 48 17.55 -11.35 19.03
CA LYS A 48 16.36 -11.64 18.22
C LYS A 48 15.37 -10.48 18.32
N ILE A 49 14.79 -10.07 17.19
CA ILE A 49 13.70 -9.09 17.15
C ILE A 49 12.48 -9.71 17.84
N THR A 50 11.87 -8.96 18.76
CA THR A 50 10.68 -9.37 19.49
C THR A 50 9.42 -9.19 18.62
N ALA A 51 8.41 -10.04 18.83
CA ALA A 51 7.09 -9.93 18.16
C ALA A 51 6.55 -8.49 18.15
N LYS A 52 6.58 -7.82 19.31
CA LYS A 52 6.13 -6.43 19.48
C LYS A 52 6.90 -5.43 18.63
N GLU A 53 8.22 -5.58 18.53
CA GLU A 53 9.07 -4.68 17.74
C GLU A 53 8.82 -4.85 16.25
N GLY A 54 8.67 -6.09 15.79
CA GLY A 54 8.37 -6.37 14.39
C GLY A 54 6.98 -5.91 13.95
N MET A 55 5.98 -6.09 14.82
CA MET A 55 4.64 -5.53 14.62
C MET A 55 4.67 -4.00 14.51
N LEU A 56 5.33 -3.32 15.46
CA LEU A 56 5.41 -1.86 15.48
C LEU A 56 6.11 -1.33 14.22
N LEU A 57 7.26 -1.89 13.85
CA LEU A 57 8.00 -1.49 12.66
C LEU A 57 7.20 -1.74 11.38
N GLY A 58 6.50 -2.88 11.28
CA GLY A 58 5.62 -3.19 10.15
C GLY A 58 4.44 -2.23 10.05
N LEU A 59 3.78 -1.94 11.17
CA LEU A 59 2.68 -0.99 11.26
C LEU A 59 3.11 0.42 10.85
N PHE A 60 4.25 0.92 11.35
CA PHE A 60 4.78 2.21 10.94
C PHE A 60 5.15 2.23 9.45
N THR A 61 5.70 1.14 8.92
CA THR A 61 6.03 1.06 7.49
C THR A 61 4.77 1.12 6.63
N GLY A 62 3.72 0.38 7.01
CA GLY A 62 2.41 0.42 6.33
C GLY A 62 1.73 1.79 6.42
N LEU A 63 1.83 2.45 7.58
CA LEU A 63 1.31 3.80 7.80
C LEU A 63 1.98 4.83 6.89
N PHE A 64 3.33 4.81 6.82
CA PHE A 64 4.05 5.70 5.90
C PHE A 64 3.76 5.37 4.44
N ALA A 65 3.65 4.09 4.08
CA ALA A 65 3.26 3.68 2.74
C ALA A 65 1.88 4.22 2.36
N ALA A 66 0.88 4.12 3.24
CA ALA A 66 -0.46 4.67 3.03
C ALA A 66 -0.45 6.19 2.84
N LEU A 67 0.29 6.90 3.68
CA LEU A 67 0.40 8.35 3.61
C LEU A 67 1.00 8.79 2.28
N PHE A 68 2.14 8.22 1.89
CA PHE A 68 2.81 8.60 0.65
C PHE A 68 2.04 8.13 -0.59
N ALA A 69 1.51 6.90 -0.61
CA ALA A 69 0.73 6.41 -1.73
C ALA A 69 -0.51 7.29 -1.99
N SER A 70 -1.27 7.62 -0.94
CA SER A 70 -2.46 8.47 -1.09
C SER A 70 -2.10 9.89 -1.52
N MET A 71 -1.02 10.45 -0.97
CA MET A 71 -0.55 11.79 -1.35
C MET A 71 -0.13 11.84 -2.83
N PHE A 72 0.63 10.85 -3.29
CA PHE A 72 1.07 10.79 -4.69
C PHE A 72 -0.07 10.46 -5.65
N ASP A 73 -1.01 9.58 -5.29
CA ASP A 73 -2.19 9.28 -6.10
C ASP A 73 -3.05 10.54 -6.32
N ILE A 74 -3.35 11.28 -5.24
CA ILE A 74 -4.09 12.55 -5.33
C ILE A 74 -3.31 13.57 -6.17
N PHE A 75 -1.99 13.69 -5.95
CA PHE A 75 -1.16 14.65 -6.68
C PHE A 75 -1.06 14.33 -8.18
N ILE A 76 -0.91 13.05 -8.54
CA ILE A 76 -0.89 12.61 -9.94
C ILE A 76 -2.26 12.77 -10.57
N THR A 77 -3.34 12.42 -9.87
CA THR A 77 -4.71 12.63 -10.34
C THR A 77 -4.96 14.12 -10.64
N PHE A 78 -4.49 15.01 -9.76
CA PHE A 78 -4.59 16.45 -9.93
C PHE A 78 -3.90 16.98 -11.19
N ILE A 79 -2.71 16.47 -11.50
CA ILE A 79 -1.96 16.90 -12.70
C ILE A 79 -2.47 16.21 -13.96
N SER A 80 -2.84 14.93 -13.87
CA SER A 80 -3.15 14.10 -15.03
C SER A 80 -4.61 14.25 -15.47
N HIS A 81 -5.49 14.80 -14.63
CA HIS A 81 -6.94 14.87 -14.86
C HIS A 81 -7.59 13.51 -15.19
N THR A 82 -6.89 12.42 -14.85
CA THR A 82 -7.30 11.04 -15.03
C THR A 82 -6.75 10.24 -13.88
N ASN A 83 -7.46 9.16 -13.55
CA ASN A 83 -7.03 8.21 -12.54
C ASN A 83 -7.57 6.82 -12.90
N GLN A 84 -7.25 5.86 -12.04
CA GLN A 84 -7.66 4.48 -12.22
C GLN A 84 -9.19 4.33 -12.28
N LEU A 85 -9.94 5.13 -11.49
CA LEU A 85 -11.41 5.14 -11.51
C LEU A 85 -11.97 5.59 -12.87
N VAL A 86 -11.47 6.70 -13.42
CA VAL A 86 -11.90 7.23 -14.71
C VAL A 86 -11.65 6.22 -15.84
N GLN A 87 -10.54 5.48 -15.77
CA GLN A 87 -10.16 4.50 -16.77
C GLN A 87 -10.98 3.20 -16.67
N THR A 88 -11.30 2.76 -15.46
CA THR A 88 -12.02 1.48 -15.25
C THR A 88 -13.54 1.63 -15.22
N LEU A 89 -14.08 2.84 -15.03
CA LEU A 89 -15.53 3.07 -15.03
C LEU A 89 -16.25 2.50 -16.26
N PRO A 90 -15.80 2.73 -17.52
CA PRO A 90 -16.45 2.15 -18.69
C PRO A 90 -16.39 0.61 -18.69
N GLU A 91 -15.30 0.02 -18.20
CA GLU A 91 -15.18 -1.44 -18.07
C GLU A 91 -16.14 -2.01 -17.01
N ILE A 92 -16.35 -1.28 -15.91
CA ILE A 92 -17.30 -1.66 -14.85
C ILE A 92 -18.75 -1.56 -15.36
N GLU A 93 -19.08 -0.50 -16.10
CA GLU A 93 -20.41 -0.35 -16.72
C GLU A 93 -20.71 -1.48 -17.70
N GLU A 94 -19.73 -1.86 -18.52
CA GLU A 94 -19.87 -2.97 -19.48
C GLU A 94 -19.95 -4.33 -18.77
N ALA A 95 -19.07 -4.60 -17.81
CA ALA A 95 -19.02 -5.88 -17.10
C ALA A 95 -20.28 -6.17 -16.26
N PHE A 96 -21.00 -5.13 -15.85
CA PHE A 96 -22.18 -5.22 -15.01
C PHE A 96 -23.43 -4.63 -15.66
N SER A 97 -23.47 -4.57 -17.00
CA SER A 97 -24.64 -4.11 -17.76
C SER A 97 -25.92 -4.86 -17.36
N ASP A 98 -25.80 -6.13 -17.01
CA ASP A 98 -26.92 -7.00 -16.61
C ASP A 98 -27.47 -6.68 -15.20
N PHE A 99 -26.67 -6.04 -14.34
CA PHE A 99 -27.08 -5.61 -12.99
C PHE A 99 -27.50 -4.13 -12.93
N SER A 100 -27.42 -3.43 -14.08
CA SER A 100 -27.73 -2.00 -14.24
C SER A 100 -29.18 -1.61 -13.87
N GLU A 101 -30.09 -2.58 -13.84
CA GLU A 101 -31.48 -2.36 -13.43
C GLU A 101 -31.66 -2.26 -11.90
N SER A 102 -30.69 -2.71 -11.10
CA SER A 102 -30.80 -2.58 -9.64
C SER A 102 -30.57 -1.13 -9.21
N HIS A 103 -31.54 -0.58 -8.48
CA HIS A 103 -31.52 0.82 -8.02
C HIS A 103 -30.22 1.18 -7.26
N LEU A 104 -29.70 0.26 -6.45
CA LEU A 104 -28.47 0.45 -5.69
C LEU A 104 -27.23 0.52 -6.60
N PHE A 105 -27.15 -0.34 -7.62
CA PHE A 105 -26.00 -0.35 -8.53
C PHE A 105 -25.99 0.89 -9.42
N LYS A 106 -27.16 1.30 -9.92
CA LYS A 106 -27.31 2.53 -10.70
C LYS A 106 -26.89 3.77 -9.90
N GLN A 107 -27.30 3.84 -8.63
CA GLN A 107 -26.90 4.95 -7.76
C GLN A 107 -25.39 4.95 -7.49
N ALA A 108 -24.77 3.78 -7.31
CA ALA A 108 -23.31 3.68 -7.16
C ALA A 108 -22.58 4.12 -8.43
N LEU A 109 -23.04 3.70 -9.62
CA LEU A 109 -22.47 4.13 -10.91
C LEU A 109 -22.62 5.64 -11.11
N THR A 110 -23.78 6.23 -10.80
CA THR A 110 -23.96 7.68 -10.86
C THR A 110 -22.96 8.41 -9.98
N MET A 111 -22.76 7.97 -8.72
CA MET A 111 -21.77 8.57 -7.82
C MET A 111 -20.34 8.42 -8.37
N MET A 112 -20.01 7.27 -8.95
CA MET A 112 -18.70 7.05 -9.58
C MET A 112 -18.49 7.93 -10.81
N GLY A 113 -19.53 8.10 -11.64
CA GLY A 113 -19.54 8.99 -12.80
C GLY A 113 -19.37 10.45 -12.41
N GLU A 114 -20.07 10.92 -11.38
CA GLU A 114 -19.90 12.28 -10.85
C GLU A 114 -18.46 12.51 -10.34
N MET A 115 -17.89 11.55 -9.60
CA MET A 115 -16.48 11.62 -9.20
C MET A 115 -15.54 11.68 -10.42
N ALA A 116 -15.78 10.84 -11.43
CA ALA A 116 -14.97 10.82 -12.66
C ALA A 116 -15.05 12.14 -13.43
N VAL A 117 -16.24 12.75 -13.52
CA VAL A 117 -16.45 14.07 -14.14
C VAL A 117 -15.73 15.17 -13.38
N ASP A 118 -15.81 15.18 -12.04
CA ASP A 118 -15.09 16.15 -11.19
C ASP A 118 -13.57 16.05 -11.40
N ILE A 119 -13.05 14.82 -11.48
CA ILE A 119 -11.63 14.53 -11.71
C ILE A 119 -11.19 14.99 -13.11
N GLN A 120 -11.99 14.74 -14.14
CA GLN A 120 -11.66 15.20 -15.50
C GLN A 120 -11.67 16.73 -15.60
N ASN A 121 -12.67 17.39 -15.02
CA ASN A 121 -12.86 18.83 -15.14
C ASN A 121 -11.91 19.65 -14.27
N THR A 122 -11.61 19.19 -13.05
CA THR A 122 -10.86 19.99 -12.06
C THR A 122 -9.58 19.32 -11.56
N GLY A 123 -9.33 18.07 -11.96
CA GLY A 123 -8.22 17.26 -11.46
C GLY A 123 -8.45 16.73 -10.04
N PHE A 124 -9.52 17.14 -9.35
CA PHE A 124 -9.72 16.82 -7.95
C PHE A 124 -11.17 16.49 -7.63
N SER A 125 -11.37 15.39 -6.91
CA SER A 125 -12.65 15.10 -6.26
C SER A 125 -12.40 14.84 -4.76
N PRO A 126 -13.04 15.61 -3.86
CA PRO A 126 -12.88 15.40 -2.42
C PRO A 126 -13.41 14.02 -1.97
N PHE A 127 -14.44 13.50 -2.63
CA PHE A 127 -14.95 12.15 -2.38
C PHE A 127 -13.96 11.06 -2.82
N TYR A 128 -13.31 11.25 -3.98
CA TYR A 128 -12.23 10.36 -4.42
C TYR A 128 -11.06 10.39 -3.44
N ALA A 129 -10.59 11.58 -3.04
CA ALA A 129 -9.48 11.73 -2.11
C ALA A 129 -9.76 11.04 -0.76
N LEU A 130 -10.95 11.24 -0.20
CA LEU A 130 -11.36 10.57 1.05
C LEU A 130 -11.35 9.04 0.89
N THR A 131 -11.92 8.55 -0.22
CA THR A 131 -12.00 7.11 -0.53
C THR A 131 -10.61 6.50 -0.63
N VAL A 132 -9.72 7.11 -1.41
CA VAL A 132 -8.33 6.66 -1.57
C VAL A 132 -7.59 6.63 -0.24
N ILE A 133 -7.70 7.69 0.57
CA ILE A 133 -7.02 7.79 1.86
C ILE A 133 -7.50 6.68 2.80
N VAL A 134 -8.82 6.53 2.98
CA VAL A 134 -9.38 5.53 3.89
C VAL A 134 -9.03 4.11 3.44
N ASN A 135 -9.10 3.86 2.13
CA ASN A 135 -8.78 2.57 1.55
C ASN A 135 -7.30 2.21 1.75
N ASN A 136 -6.39 3.08 1.31
CA ASN A 136 -4.94 2.84 1.42
C ASN A 136 -4.50 2.73 2.88
N PHE A 137 -5.05 3.55 3.77
CA PHE A 137 -4.75 3.51 5.19
C PHE A 137 -5.15 2.16 5.78
N THR A 138 -6.39 1.72 5.55
CA THR A 138 -6.87 0.45 6.08
C THR A 138 -6.05 -0.72 5.55
N PHE A 139 -5.91 -0.81 4.22
CA PHE A 139 -5.23 -1.94 3.60
C PHE A 139 -3.74 -2.01 3.93
N TYR A 140 -2.99 -0.92 3.78
CA TYR A 140 -1.53 -0.97 3.94
C TYR A 140 -1.10 -1.05 5.41
N VAL A 141 -1.87 -0.50 6.35
CA VAL A 141 -1.60 -0.67 7.79
C VAL A 141 -1.81 -2.13 8.20
N ILE A 142 -2.90 -2.76 7.76
CA ILE A 142 -3.18 -4.17 8.05
C ILE A 142 -2.09 -5.08 7.44
N LEU A 143 -1.75 -4.87 6.17
CA LEU A 143 -0.71 -5.64 5.49
C LEU A 143 0.66 -5.43 6.13
N GLY A 144 1.02 -4.18 6.46
CA GLY A 144 2.27 -3.86 7.14
C GLY A 144 2.38 -4.54 8.51
N PHE A 145 1.28 -4.58 9.27
CA PHE A 145 1.22 -5.28 10.55
C PHE A 145 1.49 -6.79 10.41
N PHE A 146 0.76 -7.48 9.53
CA PHE A 146 0.92 -8.92 9.34
C PHE A 146 2.29 -9.27 8.73
N ALA A 147 2.77 -8.46 7.78
CA ALA A 147 4.09 -8.63 7.21
C ALA A 147 5.21 -8.40 8.21
N GLY A 148 5.04 -7.44 9.13
CA GLY A 148 5.94 -7.22 10.25
C GLY A 148 6.05 -8.46 11.13
N LEU A 149 4.92 -9.09 11.48
CA LEU A 149 4.88 -10.36 12.23
C LEU A 149 5.57 -11.51 11.48
N ALA A 150 5.19 -11.72 10.22
CA ALA A 150 5.75 -12.79 9.39
C ALA A 150 7.25 -12.62 9.15
N GLY A 151 7.71 -11.37 8.97
CA GLY A 151 9.09 -11.00 8.71
C GLY A 151 10.05 -11.30 9.85
N ILE A 152 9.57 -11.37 11.09
CA ILE A 152 10.40 -11.68 12.27
C ILE A 152 11.02 -13.07 12.15
N ASN A 153 10.24 -14.06 11.70
CA ASN A 153 10.73 -15.44 11.55
C ASN A 153 11.81 -15.54 10.46
N LEU A 154 11.63 -14.83 9.35
CA LEU A 154 12.61 -14.75 8.26
C LEU A 154 13.91 -14.08 8.71
N VAL A 155 13.81 -12.92 9.37
CA VAL A 155 14.97 -12.11 9.80
C VAL A 155 15.72 -12.75 10.98
N ASN A 156 15.03 -13.47 11.86
CA ASN A 156 15.66 -14.19 12.96
C ASN A 156 16.34 -15.50 12.53
N ARG A 157 15.86 -16.19 11.48
CA ARG A 157 16.52 -17.40 10.93
C ARG A 157 17.94 -17.13 10.43
N ASN A 158 18.17 -15.99 9.78
CA ASN A 158 19.48 -15.63 9.21
C ASN A 158 20.61 -15.39 10.24
N ASN A 159 20.33 -15.29 11.55
CA ASN A 159 21.39 -15.26 12.58
C ASN A 159 21.80 -16.65 13.05
N SER A 160 20.94 -17.66 12.91
CA SER A 160 21.29 -19.01 13.38
C SER A 160 22.33 -19.68 12.47
N SER A 161 22.38 -19.31 11.17
CA SER A 161 23.41 -19.84 10.26
C SER A 161 24.78 -19.19 10.47
N LYS A 162 24.83 -17.88 10.78
CA LYS A 162 26.10 -17.17 11.03
C LYS A 162 26.85 -17.60 12.29
N ILE A 163 26.17 -18.24 13.25
CA ILE A 163 26.82 -18.79 14.44
C ILE A 163 27.51 -20.13 14.11
N SER A 164 27.05 -20.87 13.09
CA SER A 164 27.70 -22.12 12.65
C SER A 164 28.95 -21.90 11.80
N ASP A 165 29.06 -20.79 11.07
CA ASP A 165 30.24 -20.52 10.21
C ASP A 165 31.44 -19.91 10.96
N ASN A 166 31.29 -19.54 12.24
CA ASN A 166 32.35 -18.93 13.06
C ASN A 166 32.95 -19.93 14.08
N GLN A 167 32.81 -21.24 13.81
CA GLN A 167 33.31 -22.34 14.64
C GLN A 167 34.17 -23.34 13.84
N LEU A 168 34.64 -22.98 12.64
CA LEU A 168 35.56 -23.78 11.82
C LEU A 168 36.84 -23.01 11.52
#